data_AF-A0A9Q1JGB9-F1
#
_entry.id   AF-A0A9Q1JGB9-F1
#
_cell.length_a   1.000
_cell.length_b   1.000
_cell.length_c   1.000
_cell.angle_alpha   90.00
_cell.angle_beta   90.00
_cell.angle_gamma   90.00
#
_symmetry.space_group_name_H-M   'P 1'
#
loop_
_entity.id
_entity.type
_entity.pdbx_description
1 polymer ?
#
loop_
_entity_poly.entity_id
_entity_poly.type
_entity_poly.pdbx_seq_one_letter_code
_entity_poly.pdbx_strand_id
1 'polypeptide(L)'
;MDTWKAYKRQGLVRLSPTPRQLPTKQRLAKFYPQEDLHCPLCQRETEDDHHLFYGWQYASAIWIEIQPWWAVSPAFDSIEGRLWPLLKMKRDKQSKQITFAIFLVVIHHTRLARNNAQLKHQIIQAKDTIKIIKEQILHRVVFLHTHTKKYSLHLHKLLQ
;
A
#
# COMPACT_ATOMS: atom_id res chain seq x y z
N MET A 1 5.34 7.39 -19.94
CA MET A 1 4.19 8.26 -19.59
C MET A 1 3.80 7.99 -18.14
N ASP A 2 4.14 8.91 -17.22
CA ASP A 2 3.87 8.76 -15.78
C ASP A 2 2.37 8.75 -15.50
N THR A 3 1.79 7.56 -15.40
CA THR A 3 0.41 7.32 -14.91
C THR A 3 0.13 8.03 -13.59
N TRP A 4 1.17 8.29 -12.79
CA TRP A 4 1.14 9.04 -11.54
C TRP A 4 0.73 10.52 -11.69
N LYS A 5 1.15 11.19 -12.78
CA LYS A 5 0.82 12.61 -13.01
C LYS A 5 -0.67 12.81 -13.32
N ALA A 6 -1.32 11.81 -13.93
CA ALA A 6 -2.75 11.83 -14.21
C ALA A 6 -3.60 11.73 -12.93
N TYR A 7 -3.09 11.03 -11.89
CA TYR A 7 -3.82 10.81 -10.63
C TYR A 7 -3.64 11.92 -9.59
N LYS A 8 -2.49 12.61 -9.56
CA LYS A 8 -2.33 13.84 -8.74
C LYS A 8 -3.42 14.87 -9.02
N ARG A 9 -3.94 14.93 -10.26
CA ARG A 9 -5.02 15.84 -10.66
C ARG A 9 -6.40 15.44 -10.11
N GLN A 10 -6.59 14.22 -9.61
CA GLN A 10 -7.87 13.72 -9.13
C GLN A 10 -8.12 13.92 -7.62
N GLY A 11 -7.26 14.70 -6.93
CA GLY A 11 -7.49 15.16 -5.54
C GLY A 11 -7.45 14.07 -4.46
N LEU A 12 -7.18 12.80 -4.81
CA LEU A 12 -7.21 11.67 -3.89
C LEU A 12 -5.90 11.44 -3.12
N VAL A 13 -4.80 12.11 -3.41
CA VAL A 13 -3.53 11.86 -2.70
C VAL A 13 -2.70 13.13 -2.71
N ARG A 14 -2.57 13.81 -1.56
CA ARG A 14 -1.80 15.06 -1.50
C ARG A 14 -0.30 14.80 -1.61
N LEU A 15 0.23 13.76 -0.96
CA LEU A 15 1.65 13.40 -1.02
C LEU A 15 1.83 11.91 -0.67
N SER A 16 2.13 11.06 -1.66
CA SER A 16 2.80 9.77 -1.36
C SER A 16 3.96 9.58 -2.33
N PRO A 17 5.19 9.32 -1.86
CA PRO A 17 6.32 9.02 -2.74
C PRO A 17 6.02 7.74 -3.52
N THR A 18 6.44 7.66 -4.78
CA THR A 18 6.20 6.48 -5.62
C THR A 18 6.93 5.24 -5.08
N PRO A 19 6.51 4.02 -5.44
CA PRO A 19 7.19 2.75 -5.11
C PRO A 19 8.72 2.81 -5.24
N ARG A 20 9.18 3.33 -6.39
CA ARG A 20 10.58 3.48 -6.76
C ARG A 20 11.35 4.60 -6.05
N GLN A 21 10.74 5.32 -5.09
CA GLN A 21 11.40 6.38 -4.31
C GLN A 21 11.83 5.95 -2.91
N LEU A 22 11.65 4.68 -2.54
CA LEU A 22 12.27 4.18 -1.31
C LEU A 22 13.74 3.87 -1.55
N PRO A 23 14.65 4.49 -0.79
CA PRO A 23 16.00 4.02 -0.70
C PRO A 23 15.99 2.74 0.16
N THR A 24 15.90 1.57 -0.47
CA THR A 24 16.18 0.29 0.19
C THR A 24 17.66 0.25 0.58
N LYS A 25 18.02 -0.52 1.62
CA LYS A 25 19.44 -0.71 1.97
C LYS A 25 20.27 -1.18 0.78
N GLN A 26 19.72 -2.05 -0.08
CA GLN A 26 20.40 -2.46 -1.31
C GLN A 26 20.65 -1.30 -2.30
N ARG A 27 19.73 -0.34 -2.41
CA ARG A 27 19.94 0.87 -3.24
C ARG A 27 20.87 1.87 -2.58
N LEU A 28 20.81 2.01 -1.26
CA LEU A 28 21.72 2.86 -0.49
C LEU A 28 23.15 2.34 -0.56
N ALA A 29 23.35 1.02 -0.54
CA ALA A 29 24.65 0.36 -0.67
C ALA A 29 25.40 0.73 -1.95
N LYS A 30 24.69 1.13 -3.01
CA LYS A 30 25.31 1.63 -4.27
C LYS A 30 25.97 3.00 -4.13
N PHE A 31 25.57 3.78 -3.13
CA PHE A 31 26.06 5.14 -2.90
C PHE A 31 26.86 5.29 -1.60
N TYR A 32 26.59 4.44 -0.61
CA TYR A 32 27.29 4.43 0.67
C TYR A 32 27.40 2.98 1.18
N PRO A 33 28.60 2.45 1.45
CA PRO A 33 28.78 1.09 1.96
C PRO A 33 27.90 0.86 3.20
N GLN A 34 27.01 -0.14 3.13
CA GLN A 34 26.20 -0.56 4.26
C GLN A 34 26.84 -1.83 4.84
N GLU A 35 27.15 -1.83 6.13
CA GLU A 35 27.66 -3.02 6.83
C GLU A 35 26.57 -4.09 7.01
N ASP A 36 25.32 -3.65 7.14
CA ASP A 36 24.16 -4.53 7.34
C ASP A 36 23.08 -4.29 6.28
N LEU A 37 22.94 -5.26 5.37
CA LEU A 37 21.91 -5.28 4.34
C LEU A 37 20.62 -5.99 4.78
N HIS A 38 20.57 -6.56 5.98
CA HIS A 38 19.39 -7.28 6.44
C HIS A 38 18.22 -6.33 6.63
N CYS A 39 17.02 -6.82 6.32
CA CYS A 39 15.78 -6.11 6.51
C CYS A 39 15.60 -5.76 8.00
N PRO A 40 15.38 -4.49 8.35
CA PRO A 40 15.26 -4.05 9.76
C PRO A 40 14.06 -4.67 10.50
N LEU A 41 13.17 -5.35 9.76
CA LEU A 41 11.95 -5.93 10.28
C LEU A 41 12.01 -7.44 10.49
N CYS A 42 12.65 -8.17 9.59
CA CYS A 42 12.78 -9.63 9.70
C CYS A 42 14.17 -10.06 10.16
N GLN A 43 15.19 -9.20 10.01
CA GLN A 43 16.60 -9.42 10.33
C GLN A 43 17.20 -10.69 9.70
N ARG A 44 16.59 -11.23 8.63
CA ARG A 44 16.98 -12.51 8.01
C ARG A 44 17.34 -12.38 6.54
N GLU A 45 16.53 -11.66 5.76
CA GLU A 45 16.74 -11.49 4.32
C GLU A 45 17.25 -10.09 4.00
N THR A 46 17.94 -9.95 2.87
CA THR A 46 18.40 -8.67 2.34
C THR A 46 17.22 -7.75 2.05
N GLU A 47 17.31 -6.48 2.46
CA GLU A 47 16.28 -5.50 2.18
C GLU A 47 16.32 -5.05 0.71
N ASP A 48 15.47 -5.66 -0.10
CA ASP A 48 15.15 -5.22 -1.46
C ASP A 48 13.67 -4.84 -1.60
N ASP A 49 13.32 -4.22 -2.74
CA ASP A 49 11.93 -3.81 -3.01
C ASP A 49 10.98 -5.03 -3.07
N HIS A 50 11.50 -6.22 -3.41
CA HIS A 50 10.69 -7.43 -3.49
C HIS A 50 10.39 -7.97 -2.09
N HIS A 51 11.39 -8.15 -1.24
CA HIS A 51 11.29 -8.51 0.15
C HIS A 51 10.37 -7.55 0.91
N LEU A 52 10.52 -6.24 0.76
CA LEU A 52 9.72 -5.26 1.50
C LEU A 52 8.21 -5.33 1.21
N PHE A 53 7.83 -5.63 -0.04
CA PHE A 53 6.44 -5.57 -0.49
C PHE A 53 5.80 -6.94 -0.80
N TYR A 54 6.60 -8.01 -0.94
CA TYR A 54 6.20 -9.33 -1.42
C TYR A 54 6.71 -10.47 -0.52
N GLY A 55 8.02 -10.49 -0.25
CA GLY A 55 8.66 -11.59 0.50
C GLY A 55 8.44 -11.52 2.01
N TRP A 56 8.19 -10.33 2.55
CA TRP A 56 8.06 -10.14 3.98
C TRP A 56 6.67 -10.58 4.46
N GLN A 57 6.65 -11.52 5.41
CA GLN A 57 5.46 -12.09 6.08
C GLN A 57 4.44 -11.03 6.53
N TYR A 58 4.90 -9.81 6.83
CA TYR A 58 4.05 -8.70 7.21
C TYR A 58 3.21 -8.14 6.05
N ALA A 59 3.84 -7.85 4.91
CA ALA A 59 3.15 -7.30 3.76
C ALA A 59 2.18 -8.35 3.19
N SER A 60 2.61 -9.62 3.14
CA SER A 60 1.73 -10.72 2.72
C SER A 60 0.53 -10.88 3.67
N ALA A 61 0.72 -10.82 4.99
CA ALA A 61 -0.38 -10.86 5.95
C ALA A 61 -1.41 -9.73 5.73
N ILE A 62 -0.95 -8.50 5.46
CA ILE A 62 -1.85 -7.38 5.15
C ILE A 62 -2.66 -7.67 3.88
N TRP A 63 -2.02 -8.18 2.83
CA TRP A 63 -2.69 -8.47 1.56
C TRP A 63 -3.67 -9.62 1.65
N ILE A 64 -3.33 -10.70 2.37
CA ILE A 64 -4.20 -11.85 2.62
C ILE A 64 -5.51 -11.41 3.29
N GLU A 65 -5.44 -10.47 4.23
CA GLU A 65 -6.60 -9.97 4.97
C GLU A 65 -7.42 -8.92 4.19
N ILE A 66 -6.76 -8.09 3.39
CA ILE A 66 -7.44 -7.06 2.57
C ILE A 66 -8.10 -7.67 1.33
N GLN A 67 -7.57 -8.78 0.81
CA GLN A 67 -8.07 -9.46 -0.37
C GLN A 67 -9.56 -9.83 -0.28
N PRO A 68 -10.02 -10.60 0.72
CA PRO A 68 -11.44 -10.92 0.87
C PRO A 68 -12.27 -9.66 1.16
N TRP A 69 -11.73 -8.69 1.90
CA TRP A 69 -12.45 -7.47 2.29
C TRP A 69 -12.83 -6.57 1.10
N TRP A 70 -11.95 -6.39 0.10
CA TRP A 70 -12.25 -5.51 -1.05
C TRP A 70 -12.24 -6.21 -2.43
N ALA A 71 -12.28 -7.55 -2.44
CA ALA A 71 -12.20 -8.38 -3.65
C ALA A 71 -11.11 -7.89 -4.61
N VAL A 72 -9.93 -7.58 -4.08
CA VAL A 72 -8.77 -7.23 -4.91
C VAL A 72 -8.14 -8.50 -5.47
N SER A 73 -7.62 -8.42 -6.69
CA SER A 73 -7.02 -9.60 -7.34
C SER A 73 -5.85 -10.12 -6.49
N PRO A 74 -5.70 -11.46 -6.33
CA PRO A 74 -4.52 -12.04 -5.72
C PRO A 74 -3.26 -11.59 -6.47
N ALA A 75 -2.22 -11.34 -5.68
CA ALA A 75 -1.00 -10.65 -6.07
C ALA A 75 -0.24 -11.30 -7.25
N PHE A 76 0.44 -10.46 -8.04
CA PHE A 76 1.57 -10.84 -8.89
C PHE A 76 2.85 -10.17 -8.38
N ASP A 77 3.99 -10.75 -8.73
CA ASP A 77 5.33 -10.63 -8.12
C ASP A 77 6.01 -9.25 -8.17
N SER A 78 5.32 -8.21 -8.69
CA SER A 78 5.89 -6.86 -8.84
C SER A 78 4.87 -5.73 -8.69
N ILE A 79 5.36 -4.51 -8.40
CA ILE A 79 4.51 -3.34 -8.10
C ILE A 79 3.82 -2.86 -9.37
N GLU A 80 4.53 -2.96 -10.49
CA GLU A 80 4.01 -2.74 -11.84
C GLU A 80 2.99 -3.81 -12.24
N GLY A 81 3.27 -5.08 -11.90
CA GLY A 81 2.34 -6.19 -12.06
C GLY A 81 1.05 -6.04 -11.26
N ARG A 82 1.06 -5.27 -10.16
CA ARG A 82 -0.17 -4.93 -9.40
C ARG A 82 -0.88 -3.68 -9.91
N LEU A 83 -0.16 -2.64 -10.34
CA LEU A 83 -0.76 -1.40 -10.85
C LEU A 83 -1.45 -1.60 -12.21
N TRP A 84 -0.89 -2.43 -13.09
CA TRP A 84 -1.39 -2.59 -14.46
C TRP A 84 -2.77 -3.27 -14.56
N PRO A 85 -3.05 -4.37 -13.82
CA PRO A 85 -4.39 -4.95 -13.77
C PRO A 85 -5.40 -3.98 -13.16
N LEU A 86 -5.03 -3.23 -12.11
CA LEU A 86 -5.89 -2.22 -11.47
C LEU A 86 -6.35 -1.14 -12.46
N LEU A 87 -5.47 -0.73 -13.37
CA LEU A 87 -5.80 0.21 -14.45
C LEU A 87 -6.75 -0.39 -15.50
N LYS A 88 -6.66 -1.70 -15.75
CA LYS A 88 -7.45 -2.43 -16.75
C LYS A 88 -8.74 -3.08 -16.20
N MET A 89 -9.03 -2.97 -14.91
CA MET A 89 -10.25 -3.56 -14.33
C MET A 89 -11.52 -3.05 -15.02
N LYS A 90 -12.41 -3.97 -15.41
CA LYS A 90 -13.82 -3.64 -15.72
C LYS A 90 -14.56 -3.39 -14.40
N ARG A 91 -14.38 -2.21 -13.83
CA ARG A 91 -15.10 -1.72 -12.63
C ARG A 91 -15.55 -0.28 -12.86
N ASP A 92 -16.58 0.13 -12.13
CA ASP A 92 -17.02 1.53 -12.10
C ASP A 92 -15.91 2.44 -11.56
N LYS A 93 -16.02 3.74 -11.88
CA LYS A 93 -14.99 4.74 -11.56
C LYS A 93 -14.70 4.79 -10.06
N GLN A 94 -15.73 4.68 -9.23
CA GLN A 94 -15.64 4.78 -7.78
C GLN A 94 -14.94 3.54 -7.20
N SER A 95 -15.30 2.34 -7.67
CA SER A 95 -14.61 1.11 -7.29
C SER A 95 -13.13 1.16 -7.63
N LYS A 96 -12.76 1.70 -8.80
CA LYS A 96 -11.36 1.90 -9.17
C LYS A 96 -10.66 2.83 -8.17
N GLN A 97 -11.28 3.97 -7.86
CA GLN A 97 -10.73 4.94 -6.92
C GLN A 97 -10.51 4.36 -5.51
N ILE A 98 -11.47 3.58 -4.99
CA ILE A 98 -11.33 2.89 -3.70
C ILE A 98 -10.20 1.87 -3.76
N THR A 99 -10.13 1.09 -4.84
CA THR A 99 -9.09 0.07 -5.01
C THR A 99 -7.69 0.70 -5.05
N PHE A 100 -7.53 1.81 -5.77
CA PHE A 100 -6.29 2.57 -5.78
C PHE A 100 -5.97 3.18 -4.41
N ALA A 101 -6.97 3.70 -3.70
CA ALA A 101 -6.78 4.24 -2.36
C ALA A 101 -6.27 3.16 -1.39
N ILE A 102 -6.88 1.97 -1.38
CA ILE A 102 -6.42 0.83 -0.59
C ILE A 102 -4.97 0.49 -0.94
N PHE A 103 -4.64 0.40 -2.22
CA PHE A 103 -3.30 0.07 -2.67
C PHE A 103 -2.24 1.06 -2.15
N LEU A 104 -2.51 2.35 -2.24
CA LEU A 104 -1.60 3.39 -1.77
C LEU A 104 -1.48 3.43 -0.25
N VAL A 105 -2.59 3.22 0.46
CA VAL A 105 -2.61 3.18 1.92
C VAL A 105 -1.81 1.98 2.44
N VAL A 106 -1.93 0.80 1.82
CA VAL A 106 -1.10 -0.37 2.17
C VAL A 106 0.39 -0.07 1.97
N ILE A 107 0.78 0.43 0.80
CA ILE A 107 2.19 0.79 0.51
C ILE A 107 2.72 1.80 1.53
N HIS A 108 1.90 2.80 1.87
CA HIS A 108 2.27 3.82 2.85
C HIS A 108 2.53 3.22 4.23
N HIS A 109 1.65 2.36 4.73
CA HIS A 109 1.80 1.75 6.05
C HIS A 109 2.92 0.71 6.11
N THR A 110 3.17 -0.05 5.03
CA THR A 110 4.35 -0.92 4.94
C THR A 110 5.65 -0.12 5.09
N ARG A 111 5.72 1.05 4.45
CA ARG A 111 6.87 1.97 4.59
C ARG A 111 6.99 2.54 5.97
N LEU A 112 5.88 2.96 6.55
CA LEU A 112 5.85 3.53 7.88
C LEU A 112 6.34 2.50 8.92
N ALA A 113 5.86 1.26 8.83
CA ALA A 113 6.30 0.16 9.68
C ALA A 113 7.81 -0.08 9.56
N ARG A 114 8.34 -0.14 8.32
CA ARG A 114 9.79 -0.25 8.08
C ARG A 114 10.59 0.90 8.67
N ASN A 115 10.14 2.13 8.45
CA ASN A 115 10.84 3.31 8.97
C ASN A 115 10.82 3.37 10.51
N ASN A 116 9.71 2.97 11.14
CA ASN A 116 9.65 2.87 12.60
C ASN A 116 10.56 1.78 13.15
N ALA A 117 10.65 0.63 12.48
CA ALA A 117 11.59 -0.42 12.91
C ALA A 117 13.05 0.04 12.76
N GLN A 118 13.41 0.72 11.68
CA GLN A 118 14.78 1.19 11.47
C GLN A 118 15.17 2.37 12.39
N LEU A 119 14.29 3.36 12.56
CA LEU A 119 14.63 4.60 13.26
C LEU A 119 14.28 4.58 14.75
N LYS A 120 13.21 3.88 15.12
CA LYS A 120 12.67 3.85 16.49
C LYS A 120 12.80 2.48 17.15
N HIS A 121 13.29 1.46 16.44
CA HIS A 121 13.34 0.07 16.90
C HIS A 121 11.96 -0.45 17.34
N GLN A 122 10.89 0.10 16.75
CA GLN A 122 9.51 -0.27 17.07
C GLN A 122 8.91 -1.08 15.92
N ILE A 123 8.46 -2.30 16.23
CA ILE A 123 7.81 -3.18 15.27
C ILE A 123 6.30 -3.02 15.41
N ILE A 124 5.68 -2.45 14.38
CA ILE A 124 4.22 -2.40 14.27
C ILE A 124 3.74 -3.78 13.82
N GLN A 125 2.68 -4.31 14.43
CA GLN A 125 2.10 -5.58 14.04
C GLN A 125 1.21 -5.43 12.81
N ALA A 126 1.19 -6.45 11.94
CA ALA A 126 0.38 -6.42 10.72
C ALA A 126 -1.11 -6.24 11.04
N LYS A 127 -1.59 -6.86 12.12
CA LYS A 127 -2.98 -6.77 12.60
C LYS A 127 -3.42 -5.34 12.90
N ASP A 128 -2.58 -4.58 13.60
CA ASP A 128 -2.86 -3.18 13.92
C ASP A 128 -2.92 -2.32 12.67
N THR A 129 -1.99 -2.56 11.74
CA THR A 129 -1.96 -1.88 10.45
C THR A 129 -3.19 -2.19 9.61
N ILE A 130 -3.66 -3.43 9.57
CA ILE A 130 -4.90 -3.79 8.85
C ILE A 130 -6.09 -3.02 9.40
N LYS A 131 -6.22 -2.92 10.74
CA LYS A 131 -7.29 -2.15 11.39
C LYS A 131 -7.24 -0.68 10.96
N ILE A 132 -6.06 -0.07 11.04
CA ILE A 132 -5.85 1.33 10.62
C ILE A 132 -6.18 1.52 9.14
N ILE A 133 -5.78 0.60 8.27
CA ILE A 133 -6.07 0.68 6.82
C ILE A 133 -7.58 0.65 6.59
N LYS A 134 -8.31 -0.28 7.22
CA LYS A 134 -9.77 -0.42 7.09
C LYS A 134 -10.47 0.86 7.56
N GLU A 135 -10.11 1.38 8.73
CA GLU A 135 -10.67 2.60 9.30
C GLU A 135 -10.39 3.82 8.41
N GLN A 136 -9.15 3.99 7.92
CA GLN A 136 -8.79 5.11 7.05
C GLN A 136 -9.56 5.12 5.74
N ILE A 137 -9.72 3.95 5.12
CA ILE A 137 -10.47 3.82 3.87
C ILE A 137 -11.96 4.06 4.13
N LEU A 138 -12.52 3.49 5.20
CA LEU A 138 -13.93 3.70 5.56
C LEU A 138 -14.24 5.17 5.80
N HIS A 139 -13.48 5.83 6.68
CA HIS A 139 -13.64 7.27 6.96
C HIS A 139 -13.59 8.10 5.68
N ARG A 140 -12.65 7.77 4.78
CA ARG A 140 -12.48 8.49 3.53
C ARG A 140 -13.63 8.27 2.55
N VAL A 141 -14.13 7.04 2.42
CA VAL A 141 -15.26 6.74 1.54
C VAL A 141 -16.55 7.33 2.10
N VAL A 142 -16.77 7.28 3.41
CA VAL A 142 -17.90 7.94 4.09
C VAL A 142 -17.84 9.45 3.85
N PHE A 143 -16.69 10.08 4.07
CA PHE A 143 -16.50 11.50 3.79
C PHE A 143 -16.76 11.85 2.32
N LEU A 144 -16.28 11.05 1.37
CA LEU A 144 -16.58 11.28 -0.04
C LEU A 144 -18.06 11.06 -0.36
N HIS A 145 -18.71 10.13 0.32
CA HIS A 145 -20.15 9.89 0.18
C HIS A 145 -20.99 11.06 0.66
N THR A 146 -20.67 11.64 1.83
CA THR A 146 -21.43 12.77 2.40
C THR A 146 -21.42 13.98 1.46
N HIS A 147 -20.32 14.19 0.73
CA HIS A 147 -20.22 15.29 -0.23
C HIS A 147 -20.74 14.97 -1.64
N THR A 148 -20.57 13.74 -2.14
CA THR A 148 -20.87 13.41 -3.54
C THR A 148 -22.12 12.56 -3.74
N LYS A 149 -22.61 11.88 -2.70
CA LYS A 149 -23.69 10.88 -2.70
C LYS A 149 -23.49 9.70 -3.66
N LYS A 150 -22.28 9.53 -4.23
CA LYS A 150 -21.98 8.56 -5.32
C LYS A 150 -21.46 7.19 -4.84
N TYR A 151 -21.29 7.00 -3.53
CA TYR A 151 -20.60 5.83 -2.95
C TYR A 151 -21.51 4.90 -2.12
N SER A 152 -22.84 5.05 -2.17
CA SER A 152 -23.78 4.28 -1.32
C SER A 152 -23.63 2.76 -1.47
N LEU A 153 -23.53 2.28 -2.71
CA LEU A 153 -23.34 0.86 -3.02
C LEU A 153 -22.02 0.31 -2.46
N HIS A 154 -20.98 1.14 -2.42
CA HIS A 154 -19.64 0.74 -2.00
C HIS A 154 -19.47 0.79 -0.48
N LEU A 155 -20.20 1.68 0.21
CA LEU A 155 -20.23 1.73 1.67
C LEU A 155 -20.80 0.46 2.28
N HIS A 156 -21.89 -0.08 1.71
CA HIS A 156 -22.48 -1.33 2.21
C HIS A 156 -21.48 -2.49 2.14
N LYS A 157 -20.68 -2.54 1.07
CA LYS A 157 -19.63 -3.56 0.89
C LYS A 157 -18.43 -3.38 1.84
N LEU A 158 -18.09 -2.15 2.22
CA LEU A 158 -16.95 -1.87 3.11
C LEU A 158 -17.26 -2.12 4.59
N LEU A 159 -18.54 -2.14 4.96
CA LEU A 159 -19.04 -2.32 6.32
C LEU A 159 -19.34 -3.79 6.68
N GLN A 160 -19.25 -4.71 5.71
CA GLN A 160 -19.29 -6.17 5.94
C GLN A 160 -17.93 -6.67 6.42
#